data_AF-A0ABD6HBQ4-F1
#
_entry.id   AF-A0ABD6HBQ4-F1
#
_cell.length_a   1.000
_cell.length_b   1.000
_cell.length_c   1.000
_cell.angle_alpha   90.00
_cell.angle_beta   90.00
_cell.angle_gamma   90.00
#
_symmetry.space_group_name_H-M   'P 1'
#
loop_
_entity.id
_entity.type
_entity.pdbx_description
1 polymer ?
#
loop_
_entity_poly.entity_id
_entity_poly.type
_entity_poly.pdbx_seq_one_letter_code
_entity_poly.pdbx_strand_id
1 'polypeptide(L)'
;MPLLLGIPLVEWLLGGTALGAAGWLYYRPGGTKDQLVDALSKPSAVQMSEQADEAASTDLDQTSATDACSTCVPPECRNLIEKMRNKRDAFIKEMRKYDPDADAIGGHTFMAGGVLKTTKPGGHYIEIRDLQRGLKNDLEAYNRNKCYDRNPTDGDKSIRKQAEQIRSEDVKPPPGMDVIPL
;
A
#
# COMPACT_ATOMS: atom_id res chain seq x y z
N MET A 1 -42.64 12.98 -24.75
CA MET A 1 -42.59 13.56 -23.38
C MET A 1 -41.13 13.58 -22.94
N PRO A 2 -40.43 14.73 -23.02
CA PRO A 2 -39.08 14.86 -22.48
C PRO A 2 -39.14 15.55 -21.10
N LEU A 3 -38.45 15.00 -20.11
CA LEU A 3 -38.19 15.66 -18.82
C LEU A 3 -36.70 16.02 -18.75
N LEU A 4 -36.45 17.32 -18.84
CA LEU A 4 -35.21 18.03 -18.55
C LEU A 4 -35.29 18.57 -17.12
N LEU A 5 -34.36 18.19 -16.24
CA LEU A 5 -33.94 18.93 -15.03
C LEU A 5 -32.50 18.43 -14.73
N GLY A 6 -31.43 19.21 -14.61
CA GLY A 6 -31.27 20.60 -14.17
C GLY A 6 -30.51 20.58 -12.84
N ILE A 7 -29.17 20.63 -12.86
CA ILE A 7 -28.33 20.73 -11.65
C ILE A 7 -27.54 22.05 -11.74
N PRO A 8 -27.59 22.94 -10.72
CA PRO A 8 -26.91 24.22 -10.74
C PRO A 8 -25.42 24.12 -10.33
N LEU A 9 -24.60 24.88 -11.05
CA LEU A 9 -23.22 25.23 -10.74
C LEU A 9 -23.23 26.29 -9.63
N VAL A 10 -22.47 26.09 -8.55
CA VAL A 10 -22.27 27.10 -7.50
C VAL A 10 -20.84 27.65 -7.62
N GLU A 11 -20.74 28.88 -8.08
CA GLU A 11 -19.57 29.75 -7.96
C GLU A 11 -19.32 30.11 -6.49
N TRP A 12 -18.06 30.04 -6.05
CA TRP A 12 -17.57 30.80 -4.90
C TRP A 12 -16.40 31.65 -5.36
N LEU A 13 -16.58 32.96 -5.18
CA LEU A 13 -15.65 34.04 -5.44
C LEU A 13 -15.36 34.71 -4.08
N LEU A 14 -14.14 35.25 -3.95
CA LEU A 14 -13.66 36.27 -3.01
C LEU A 14 -12.89 35.80 -1.76
N GLY A 15 -11.62 36.23 -1.73
CA GLY A 15 -11.21 37.25 -0.76
C GLY A 15 -10.04 36.87 0.14
N GLY A 16 -8.92 37.60 0.03
CA GLY A 16 -7.84 37.54 1.01
C GLY A 16 -6.61 38.35 0.62
N THR A 17 -6.66 39.66 0.80
CA THR A 17 -5.49 40.56 0.79
C THR A 17 -4.77 40.50 2.14
N ALA A 18 -3.44 40.39 2.13
CA ALA A 18 -2.61 40.60 3.32
C ALA A 18 -1.50 41.62 3.02
N LEU A 19 -1.61 42.77 3.68
CA LEU A 19 -0.65 43.87 3.73
C LEU A 19 0.61 43.45 4.49
N GLY A 20 1.77 43.49 3.82
CA GLY A 20 3.09 43.32 4.44
C GLY A 20 3.63 44.65 4.97
N ALA A 21 4.08 44.63 6.23
CA ALA A 21 4.46 45.77 7.05
C ALA A 21 5.73 46.51 6.59
N ALA A 22 5.70 47.83 6.77
CA ALA A 22 6.84 48.73 6.64
C ALA A 22 7.84 48.51 7.79
N GLY A 23 9.01 47.96 7.47
CA GLY A 23 10.17 47.88 8.36
C GLY A 23 11.04 49.12 8.26
N TRP A 24 11.15 49.86 9.36
CA TRP A 24 12.05 51.00 9.53
C TRP A 24 13.49 50.52 9.70
N LEU A 25 14.41 50.98 8.85
CA LEU A 25 15.86 50.76 9.02
C LEU A 25 16.51 52.06 9.53
N TYR A 26 17.06 51.96 10.74
CA TYR A 26 17.85 53.00 11.40
C TYR A 26 19.18 53.25 10.66
N TYR A 27 19.47 54.52 10.43
CA TYR A 27 20.73 55.05 9.90
C TYR A 27 21.80 55.04 11.01
N ARG A 28 22.97 54.42 10.76
CA ARG A 28 24.16 54.48 11.63
C ARG A 28 25.33 55.08 10.82
N PRO A 29 25.86 56.27 11.17
CA PRO A 29 27.01 56.83 10.49
C PRO A 29 28.31 56.43 11.21
N GLY A 30 29.33 56.04 10.43
CA GLY A 30 30.71 55.92 10.90
C GLY A 30 31.41 54.64 10.46
N GLY A 31 32.14 54.69 9.34
CA GLY A 31 33.04 53.64 8.89
C GLY A 31 33.84 54.10 7.69
N THR A 32 35.14 54.26 7.86
CA THR A 32 36.09 54.86 6.91
C THR A 32 36.35 53.98 5.69
N LYS A 33 36.63 54.66 4.58
CA LYS A 33 37.14 54.13 3.31
C LYS A 33 38.42 53.35 3.60
N ASP A 34 38.42 52.04 3.37
CA ASP A 34 39.57 51.18 3.02
C ASP A 34 39.24 49.71 3.30
N GLN A 35 38.31 49.14 2.55
CA GLN A 35 38.31 47.70 2.23
C GLN A 35 37.74 47.52 0.82
N LEU A 36 38.64 47.69 -0.14
CA LEU A 36 38.50 47.16 -1.49
C LEU A 36 38.91 45.68 -1.46
N VAL A 37 38.30 44.90 -2.35
CA VAL A 37 38.72 43.59 -2.88
C VAL A 37 38.55 42.32 -2.02
N ASP A 38 37.32 41.84 -1.94
CA ASP A 38 37.00 40.42 -2.19
C ASP A 38 35.70 40.40 -3.00
N ALA A 39 35.80 40.36 -4.33
CA ALA A 39 35.80 39.13 -5.11
C ALA A 39 34.50 38.31 -4.94
N LEU A 40 33.59 38.54 -5.89
CA LEU A 40 32.87 37.51 -6.64
C LEU A 40 32.15 36.42 -5.83
N SER A 41 30.84 36.61 -5.65
CA SER A 41 29.82 35.86 -6.41
C SER A 41 28.46 36.15 -5.78
N LYS A 42 27.74 37.13 -6.32
CA LYS A 42 26.32 37.30 -5.97
C LYS A 42 25.52 36.35 -6.87
N PRO A 43 24.80 35.35 -6.32
CA PRO A 43 23.77 34.70 -7.10
C PRO A 43 22.73 35.76 -7.49
N SER A 44 22.37 35.78 -8.77
CA SER A 44 21.33 36.65 -9.30
C SER A 44 20.01 36.37 -8.56
N ALA A 45 19.16 37.39 -8.37
CA ALA A 45 17.86 37.25 -7.69
C ALA A 45 16.95 36.17 -8.34
N VAL A 46 17.24 35.79 -9.59
CA VAL A 46 16.60 34.66 -10.30
C VAL A 46 16.94 33.31 -9.63
N GLN A 47 18.19 33.11 -9.19
CA GLN A 47 18.64 31.86 -8.59
C GLN A 47 18.07 31.63 -7.18
N MET A 48 17.73 32.70 -6.45
CA MET A 48 17.07 32.58 -5.14
C MET A 48 15.58 32.24 -5.25
N SER A 49 14.93 32.52 -6.39
CA SER A 49 13.55 32.10 -6.68
C SER A 49 13.50 30.62 -7.03
N GLU A 50 14.37 30.16 -7.94
CA GLU A 50 14.43 28.75 -8.35
C GLU A 50 14.84 27.83 -7.19
N GLN A 51 15.77 28.24 -6.33
CA GLN A 51 16.13 27.44 -5.15
C GLN A 51 15.03 27.39 -4.08
N ALA A 52 14.17 28.41 -3.99
CA ALA A 52 13.03 28.39 -3.10
C ALA A 52 11.90 27.50 -3.65
N ASP A 53 11.68 27.51 -4.96
CA ASP A 53 10.67 26.67 -5.63
C ASP A 53 11.10 25.19 -5.69
N GLU A 54 12.41 24.89 -5.85
CA GLU A 54 12.97 23.53 -5.80
C GLU A 54 12.98 22.95 -4.36
N ALA A 55 13.22 23.80 -3.35
CA ALA A 55 13.12 23.38 -1.94
C ALA A 55 11.66 23.14 -1.51
N ALA A 56 10.72 23.94 -2.03
CA ALA A 56 9.29 23.74 -1.77
C ALA A 56 8.71 22.49 -2.47
N SER A 57 9.24 22.12 -3.65
CA SER A 57 8.79 20.93 -4.38
C SER A 57 9.33 19.63 -3.80
N THR A 58 10.52 19.65 -3.21
CA THR A 58 11.15 18.45 -2.63
C THR A 58 10.63 18.10 -1.23
N ASP A 59 10.18 19.08 -0.44
CA ASP A 59 9.58 18.84 0.88
C ASP A 59 8.12 18.33 0.81
N LEU A 60 7.37 18.69 -0.23
CA LEU A 60 5.96 18.29 -0.39
C LEU A 60 5.80 16.81 -0.75
N ASP A 61 6.75 16.21 -1.47
CA ASP A 61 6.63 14.84 -1.98
C ASP A 61 7.04 13.75 -0.96
N GLN A 62 7.82 14.08 0.07
CA GLN A 62 8.32 13.07 1.03
C GLN A 62 7.77 13.17 2.45
N THR A 63 7.37 14.36 2.93
CA THR A 63 6.91 14.53 4.33
C THR A 63 5.40 14.63 4.48
N SER A 64 4.66 15.09 3.46
CA SER A 64 3.21 15.33 3.58
C SER A 64 2.37 14.05 3.62
N ALA A 65 2.83 12.96 2.99
CA ALA A 65 2.10 11.69 2.94
C ALA A 65 2.43 10.72 4.08
N THR A 66 3.59 10.88 4.73
CA THR A 66 4.06 9.97 5.79
C THR A 66 3.75 10.49 7.19
N ASP A 67 3.71 11.82 7.40
CA ASP A 67 3.45 12.42 8.72
C ASP A 67 1.98 12.83 8.97
N ALA A 68 1.11 12.81 7.96
CA ALA A 68 -0.29 13.22 8.12
C ALA A 68 -1.20 12.17 8.79
N CYS A 69 -0.68 11.01 9.22
CA CYS A 69 -1.55 9.95 9.70
C CYS A 69 -0.92 9.09 10.80
N SER A 70 -0.79 9.67 11.99
CA SER A 70 -0.56 8.94 13.24
C SER A 70 -1.66 7.88 13.54
N THR A 71 -2.78 7.95 12.82
CA THR A 71 -3.89 6.97 12.84
C THR A 71 -3.89 5.99 11.66
N CYS A 72 -2.96 6.09 10.71
CA CYS A 72 -2.97 5.21 9.55
C CYS A 72 -2.34 3.86 9.88
N VAL A 73 -2.96 2.81 9.37
CA VAL A 73 -2.39 1.47 9.39
C VAL A 73 -1.05 1.52 8.63
N PRO A 74 0.07 1.16 9.29
CA PRO A 74 1.38 1.15 8.66
C PRO A 74 1.38 0.36 7.34
N PRO A 75 2.16 0.78 6.33
CA PRO A 75 2.15 0.14 5.01
C PRO A 75 2.46 -1.36 5.08
N GLU A 76 3.33 -1.80 5.98
CA GLU A 76 3.62 -3.22 6.22
C GLU A 76 2.39 -4.01 6.69
N CYS A 77 1.54 -3.40 7.52
CA CYS A 77 0.32 -4.04 8.00
C CYS A 77 -0.74 -4.13 6.90
N ARG A 78 -0.86 -3.09 6.07
CA ARG A 78 -1.75 -3.10 4.89
C ARG A 78 -1.32 -4.18 3.88
N ASN A 79 -0.03 -4.27 3.59
CA ASN A 79 0.51 -5.29 2.69
C ASN A 79 0.27 -6.72 3.19
N LEU A 80 0.35 -6.94 4.50
CA LEU A 80 0.04 -8.25 5.10
C LEU A 80 -1.45 -8.60 4.98
N ILE A 81 -2.35 -7.64 5.19
CA ILE A 81 -3.80 -7.85 4.99
C ILE A 81 -4.10 -8.18 3.52
N GLU A 82 -3.49 -7.48 2.57
CA GLU A 82 -3.67 -7.76 1.16
C GLU A 82 -3.15 -9.15 0.77
N LYS A 83 -1.98 -9.55 1.28
CA LYS A 83 -1.44 -10.91 1.11
C LYS A 83 -2.39 -11.97 1.67
N MET A 84 -2.94 -11.76 2.86
CA MET A 84 -3.93 -12.66 3.46
C MET A 84 -5.20 -12.74 2.61
N ARG A 85 -5.70 -11.61 2.11
CA ARG A 85 -6.88 -11.55 1.21
C ARG A 85 -6.64 -12.37 -0.06
N ASN A 86 -5.52 -12.14 -0.74
CA ASN A 86 -5.19 -12.83 -1.98
C ASN A 86 -5.03 -14.35 -1.78
N LYS A 87 -4.36 -14.77 -0.68
CA LYS A 87 -4.21 -16.19 -0.35
C LYS A 87 -5.53 -16.84 0.06
N ARG A 88 -6.39 -16.13 0.81
CA ARG A 88 -7.75 -16.58 1.12
C ARG A 88 -8.54 -16.84 -0.17
N ASP A 89 -8.51 -15.89 -1.10
CA ASP A 89 -9.27 -15.99 -2.35
C ASP A 89 -8.74 -17.13 -3.23
N ALA A 90 -7.42 -17.31 -3.28
CA ALA A 90 -6.79 -18.45 -3.92
C ALA A 90 -7.18 -19.78 -3.25
N PHE A 91 -7.21 -19.84 -1.93
CA PHE A 91 -7.60 -21.05 -1.18
C PHE A 91 -9.05 -21.44 -1.51
N ILE A 92 -9.98 -20.49 -1.47
CA ILE A 92 -11.38 -20.72 -1.84
C ILE A 92 -11.48 -21.22 -3.28
N LYS A 93 -10.67 -20.67 -4.19
CA LYS A 93 -10.65 -21.09 -5.60
C LYS A 93 -10.14 -22.52 -5.77
N GLU A 94 -9.08 -22.91 -5.08
CA GLU A 94 -8.56 -24.28 -5.16
C GLU A 94 -9.49 -25.29 -4.48
N MET A 95 -10.05 -24.95 -3.31
CA MET A 95 -11.06 -25.77 -2.63
C MET A 95 -12.29 -26.05 -3.50
N ARG A 96 -12.71 -25.11 -4.35
CA ARG A 96 -13.83 -25.32 -5.29
C ARG A 96 -13.54 -26.34 -6.39
N LYS A 97 -12.28 -26.55 -6.74
CA LYS A 97 -11.85 -27.54 -7.73
C LYS A 97 -11.47 -28.87 -7.09
N TYR A 98 -11.20 -28.84 -5.79
CA TYR A 98 -10.62 -29.96 -5.07
C TYR A 98 -11.64 -31.07 -4.85
N ASP A 99 -11.36 -32.22 -5.44
CA ASP A 99 -11.96 -33.51 -5.13
C ASP A 99 -10.82 -34.48 -4.81
N PRO A 100 -10.74 -35.07 -3.60
CA PRO A 100 -9.60 -35.89 -3.22
C PRO A 100 -9.36 -37.08 -4.15
N ASP A 101 -10.42 -37.72 -4.65
CA ASP A 101 -10.30 -38.93 -5.46
C ASP A 101 -9.89 -38.58 -6.90
N ALA A 102 -10.45 -37.51 -7.48
CA ALA A 102 -10.05 -37.01 -8.80
C ALA A 102 -8.65 -36.39 -8.78
N ASP A 103 -8.29 -35.65 -7.72
CA ASP A 103 -6.96 -35.05 -7.57
C ASP A 103 -5.89 -36.12 -7.43
N ALA A 104 -6.16 -37.27 -6.76
CA ALA A 104 -5.24 -38.40 -6.71
C ALA A 104 -4.93 -39.02 -8.09
N ILE A 105 -5.87 -38.93 -9.03
CA ILE A 105 -5.68 -39.45 -10.39
C ILE A 105 -4.88 -38.44 -11.23
N GLY A 106 -5.18 -37.15 -11.09
CA GLY A 106 -4.65 -36.11 -11.96
C GLY A 106 -5.11 -36.29 -13.42
N GLY A 107 -4.32 -35.84 -14.39
CA GLY A 107 -4.59 -36.14 -15.80
C GLY A 107 -5.54 -35.17 -16.51
N HIS A 108 -6.11 -34.18 -15.82
CA HIS A 108 -6.99 -33.19 -16.44
C HIS A 108 -6.18 -32.20 -17.27
N THR A 109 -6.58 -31.99 -18.53
CA THR A 109 -5.91 -31.04 -19.42
C THR A 109 -6.40 -29.62 -19.17
N PHE A 110 -5.48 -28.65 -19.21
CA PHE A 110 -5.77 -27.23 -19.06
C PHE A 110 -4.78 -26.39 -19.87
N MET A 111 -5.19 -25.18 -20.26
CA MET A 111 -4.33 -24.25 -20.96
C MET A 111 -3.62 -23.32 -19.98
N ALA A 112 -2.29 -23.24 -20.06
CA ALA A 112 -1.49 -22.30 -19.28
C ALA A 112 -0.45 -21.63 -20.18
N GLY A 113 -0.53 -20.31 -20.34
CA GLY A 113 0.38 -19.54 -21.20
C GLY A 113 0.32 -19.96 -22.68
N GLY A 114 -0.85 -20.36 -23.16
CA GLY A 114 -1.03 -20.85 -24.54
C GLY A 114 -0.56 -22.29 -24.78
N VAL A 115 -0.08 -23.00 -23.75
CA VAL A 115 0.38 -24.39 -23.84
C VAL A 115 -0.61 -25.30 -23.12
N LEU A 116 -0.98 -26.42 -23.77
CA LEU A 116 -1.77 -27.48 -23.15
C LEU A 116 -0.91 -28.22 -22.12
N LYS A 117 -1.35 -28.20 -20.86
CA LYS A 117 -0.74 -28.90 -19.73
C LYS A 117 -1.73 -29.89 -19.14
N THR A 118 -1.21 -30.77 -18.30
CA THR A 118 -1.98 -31.79 -17.61
C THR A 118 -1.76 -31.64 -16.11
N THR A 119 -2.81 -31.78 -15.30
CA THR A 119 -2.70 -31.76 -13.84
C THR A 119 -1.89 -32.96 -13.36
N LYS A 120 -1.11 -32.73 -12.31
CA LYS A 120 -0.37 -33.79 -11.62
C LYS A 120 -1.27 -34.39 -10.52
N PRO A 121 -1.14 -35.69 -10.23
CA PRO A 121 -1.70 -36.27 -9.01
C PRO A 121 -1.38 -35.41 -7.78
N GLY A 122 -2.40 -35.10 -6.98
CA GLY A 122 -2.27 -34.31 -5.75
C GLY A 122 -2.02 -32.82 -5.94
N GLY A 123 -2.13 -32.31 -7.17
CA GLY A 123 -1.75 -30.94 -7.50
C GLY A 123 -2.53 -29.91 -6.69
N HIS A 124 -3.86 -30.04 -6.63
CA HIS A 124 -4.69 -29.11 -5.88
C HIS A 124 -4.49 -29.25 -4.37
N TYR A 125 -4.32 -30.48 -3.85
CA TYR A 125 -4.01 -30.69 -2.43
C TYR A 125 -2.73 -29.96 -2.00
N ILE A 126 -1.65 -30.07 -2.79
CA ILE A 126 -0.38 -29.40 -2.49
C ILE A 126 -0.56 -27.88 -2.47
N GLU A 127 -1.24 -27.32 -3.48
CA GLU A 127 -1.50 -25.87 -3.55
C GLU A 127 -2.31 -25.38 -2.34
N ILE A 128 -3.32 -26.13 -1.92
CA ILE A 128 -4.13 -25.83 -0.72
C ILE A 128 -3.26 -25.79 0.54
N ARG A 129 -2.39 -26.79 0.74
CA ARG A 129 -1.50 -26.86 1.92
C ARG A 129 -0.46 -25.74 1.91
N ASP A 130 0.08 -25.39 0.74
CA ASP A 130 1.01 -24.27 0.60
C ASP A 130 0.32 -22.92 0.90
N LEU A 131 -0.93 -22.75 0.49
CA LEU A 131 -1.73 -21.56 0.84
C LEU A 131 -1.99 -21.47 2.35
N GLN A 132 -2.33 -22.57 3.01
CA GLN A 132 -2.50 -22.62 4.47
C GLN A 132 -1.20 -22.27 5.20
N ARG A 133 -0.06 -22.80 4.77
CA ARG A 133 1.27 -22.45 5.31
C ARG A 133 1.60 -20.98 5.08
N GLY A 134 1.30 -20.47 3.88
CA GLY A 134 1.47 -19.05 3.54
C GLY A 134 0.64 -18.12 4.44
N LEU A 135 -0.63 -18.48 4.70
CA LEU A 135 -1.50 -17.74 5.62
C LEU A 135 -0.99 -17.79 7.07
N LYS A 136 -0.51 -18.95 7.52
CA LYS A 136 0.14 -19.09 8.84
C LYS A 136 1.31 -18.11 8.98
N ASN A 137 2.20 -18.07 8.00
CA ASN A 137 3.36 -17.17 7.99
C ASN A 137 2.94 -15.68 7.96
N ASP A 138 1.95 -15.30 7.15
CA ASP A 138 1.46 -13.92 7.09
C ASP A 138 0.81 -13.49 8.42
N LEU A 139 0.05 -14.38 9.08
CA LEU A 139 -0.54 -14.12 10.39
C LEU A 139 0.53 -13.97 11.48
N GLU A 140 1.57 -14.79 11.46
CA GLU A 140 2.71 -14.65 12.37
C GLU A 140 3.43 -13.32 12.16
N ALA A 141 3.65 -12.92 10.91
CA ALA A 141 4.22 -11.61 10.59
C ALA A 141 3.31 -10.46 11.05
N TYR A 142 2.00 -10.58 10.87
CA TYR A 142 1.00 -9.60 11.31
C TYR A 142 1.04 -9.40 12.83
N ASN A 143 1.14 -10.49 13.58
CA ASN A 143 1.27 -10.45 15.04
C ASN A 143 2.62 -9.88 15.48
N ARG A 144 3.72 -10.30 14.84
CA ARG A 144 5.07 -9.81 15.12
C ARG A 144 5.17 -8.29 14.93
N ASN A 145 4.51 -7.76 13.92
CA ASN A 145 4.49 -6.33 13.61
C ASN A 145 3.46 -5.54 14.44
N LYS A 146 2.76 -6.19 15.38
CA LYS A 146 1.73 -5.59 16.25
C LYS A 146 0.65 -4.84 15.46
N CYS A 147 0.26 -5.39 14.31
CA CYS A 147 -0.70 -4.73 13.42
C CYS A 147 -2.12 -4.62 14.02
N TYR A 148 -2.43 -5.40 15.05
CA TYR A 148 -3.70 -5.34 15.77
C TYR A 148 -3.86 -4.06 16.62
N ASP A 149 -2.77 -3.44 17.07
CA ASP A 149 -2.77 -2.20 17.87
C ASP A 149 -2.88 -0.93 17.00
N ARG A 150 -2.85 -1.09 15.67
CA ARG A 150 -2.74 0.02 14.69
C ARG A 150 -4.09 0.44 14.11
N ASN A 151 -5.16 0.34 14.90
CA ASN A 151 -6.53 0.68 14.50
C ASN A 151 -6.95 0.04 13.15
N PRO A 152 -6.87 -1.30 13.00
CA PRO A 152 -7.27 -1.97 11.76
C PRO A 152 -8.76 -1.72 11.47
N THR A 153 -9.10 -1.62 10.19
CA THR A 153 -10.51 -1.49 9.78
C THR A 153 -11.29 -2.77 10.08
N ASP A 154 -12.61 -2.70 10.15
CA ASP A 154 -13.44 -3.91 10.36
C ASP A 154 -13.30 -4.90 9.20
N GLY A 155 -13.05 -4.41 7.99
CA GLY A 155 -12.69 -5.24 6.84
C GLY A 155 -11.39 -6.02 7.08
N ASP A 156 -10.35 -5.37 7.61
CA ASP A 156 -9.07 -5.99 7.91
C ASP A 156 -9.21 -7.05 9.02
N LYS A 157 -9.99 -6.75 10.06
CA LYS A 157 -10.30 -7.71 11.14
C LYS A 157 -11.02 -8.95 10.59
N SER A 158 -11.96 -8.76 9.68
CA SER A 158 -12.70 -9.86 9.02
C SER A 158 -11.77 -10.75 8.19
N ILE A 159 -10.88 -10.16 7.40
CA ILE A 159 -9.89 -10.89 6.60
C ILE A 159 -8.95 -11.70 7.50
N ARG A 160 -8.44 -11.08 8.57
CA ARG A 160 -7.60 -11.77 9.56
C ARG A 160 -8.31 -12.97 10.16
N LYS A 161 -9.57 -12.80 10.59
CA LYS A 161 -10.37 -13.90 11.17
C LYS A 161 -10.57 -15.05 10.18
N GLN A 162 -10.84 -14.74 8.91
CA GLN A 162 -10.98 -15.76 7.87
C GLN A 162 -9.65 -16.48 7.60
N ALA A 163 -8.53 -15.75 7.56
CA ALA A 163 -7.20 -16.33 7.44
C ALA A 163 -6.89 -17.28 8.61
N GLU A 164 -7.25 -16.91 9.84
CA GLU A 164 -7.08 -17.74 11.04
C GLU A 164 -7.88 -19.05 10.94
N GLN A 165 -9.10 -19.00 10.41
CA GLN A 165 -9.94 -20.18 10.19
C GLN A 165 -9.32 -21.09 9.12
N ILE A 166 -9.00 -20.54 7.95
CA ILE A 166 -8.48 -21.29 6.79
C ILE A 166 -7.15 -21.98 7.12
N ARG A 167 -6.23 -21.33 7.83
CA ARG A 167 -4.94 -21.96 8.18
C ARG A 167 -5.08 -23.20 9.05
N SER A 168 -6.22 -23.36 9.74
CA SER A 168 -6.52 -24.49 10.61
C SER A 168 -7.55 -25.45 10.03
N GLU A 169 -8.04 -25.16 8.82
CA GLU A 169 -9.05 -25.98 8.16
C GLU A 169 -8.47 -27.37 7.83
N ASP A 170 -9.22 -28.42 8.16
CA ASP A 170 -8.83 -29.77 7.83
C ASP A 170 -9.13 -30.07 6.36
N VAL A 171 -8.14 -30.59 5.65
CA VAL A 171 -8.25 -30.90 4.23
C VAL A 171 -7.89 -32.37 4.06
N LYS A 172 -8.90 -33.19 3.75
CA LYS A 172 -8.72 -34.63 3.51
C LYS A 172 -7.66 -34.84 2.43
N PRO A 173 -6.59 -35.63 2.68
CA PRO A 173 -5.58 -35.92 1.67
C PRO A 173 -6.14 -36.81 0.54
N PRO A 174 -5.62 -36.68 -0.70
CA PRO A 174 -5.93 -37.60 -1.79
C PRO A 174 -5.50 -39.03 -1.46
N PRO A 175 -6.22 -40.07 -1.95
CA PRO A 175 -5.77 -41.46 -1.81
C PRO A 175 -4.33 -41.68 -2.28
N GLY A 176 -3.55 -42.41 -1.47
CA GLY A 176 -2.15 -42.72 -1.79
C GLY A 176 -1.16 -41.58 -1.52
N MET A 177 -1.60 -40.46 -0.92
CA MET A 177 -0.72 -39.37 -0.48
C MET A 177 -0.66 -39.26 1.04
N ASP A 178 0.53 -38.94 1.55
CA ASP A 178 0.74 -38.62 2.95
C ASP A 178 0.23 -37.20 3.29
N VAL A 179 -0.18 -37.01 4.54
CA VAL A 179 -0.60 -35.71 5.05
C VAL A 179 0.60 -34.74 5.06
N ILE A 180 0.45 -33.59 4.41
CA ILE A 180 1.48 -32.54 4.40
C ILE A 180 1.32 -31.69 5.67
N PRO A 181 2.33 -31.60 6.57
CA PRO A 181 2.21 -30.80 7.79
C PRO A 181 2.23 -29.28 7.53
N LEU A 182 1.69 -28.54 8.52
CA LEU A 182 1.35 -27.11 8.47
C LEU A 182 2.22 -26.27 9.43
#